data_AF-A0A1H5QVY2-F1
#
_entry.id   AF-A0A1H5QVY2-F1
#
_cell.length_a   1.000
_cell.length_b   1.000
_cell.length_c   1.000
_cell.angle_alpha   90.00
_cell.angle_beta   90.00
_cell.angle_gamma   90.00
#
_symmetry.space_group_name_H-M   'P 1'
#
loop_
_entity.id
_entity.type
_entity.pdbx_description
1 polymer ?
#
loop_
_entity_poly.entity_id
_entity_poly.type
_entity_poly.pdbx_seq_one_letter_code
_entity_poly.pdbx_strand_id
1 'polypeptide(L)'
;MLALTRYYLALLGHSQRYLPALLAYLALCVILYADPHSPPLPLFGVSAGGLLVVSCWLTIALLDIEDPVQRLVTLSHARQWRRMITGAIFTVLACAAVLTVITEVWSAIKSFKVQPAALGIGLLAHLACALLGIAIALPCSRLLVQRIGWTVLAAVVTLIVVLLAKIPLVHPLLHALTDDEPVGGPLVLALVTSVVVLAASFAVVSRLVQRRS
;
A
#
# COMPACT_ATOMS: atom_id res chain seq x y z
N MET A 1 -4.50 -5.65 19.31
CA MET A 1 -4.33 -5.45 17.86
C MET A 1 -3.75 -6.68 17.19
N LEU A 2 -2.69 -7.29 17.74
CA LEU A 2 -2.09 -8.54 17.22
C LEU A 2 -3.09 -9.66 16.91
N ALA A 3 -4.09 -9.89 17.78
CA ALA A 3 -5.12 -10.90 17.52
C ALA A 3 -5.94 -10.62 16.23
N LEU A 4 -6.36 -9.38 16.01
CA LEU A 4 -7.08 -8.97 14.80
C LEU A 4 -6.18 -9.04 13.57
N THR A 5 -4.93 -8.62 13.69
CA THR A 5 -3.96 -8.71 12.58
C THR A 5 -3.70 -10.16 12.18
N ARG A 6 -3.55 -11.07 13.14
CA ARG A 6 -3.43 -12.52 12.89
C ARG A 6 -4.67 -13.09 12.24
N TYR A 7 -5.86 -12.71 12.73
CA TYR A 7 -7.12 -13.10 12.13
C TYR A 7 -7.20 -12.65 10.66
N TYR A 8 -6.92 -11.37 10.38
CA TYR A 8 -6.97 -10.84 9.03
C TYR A 8 -5.90 -11.42 8.10
N LEU A 9 -4.70 -11.74 8.61
CA LEU A 9 -3.69 -12.48 7.84
C LEU A 9 -4.19 -13.87 7.45
N ALA A 10 -4.77 -14.62 8.40
CA ALA A 10 -5.34 -15.93 8.12
C ALA A 10 -6.50 -15.84 7.12
N LEU A 11 -7.38 -14.84 7.30
CA LEU A 11 -8.52 -14.60 6.42
C LEU A 11 -8.07 -14.25 4.99
N LEU A 12 -7.11 -13.35 4.85
CA LEU A 12 -6.54 -12.97 3.55
C LEU A 12 -5.86 -14.17 2.89
N GLY A 13 -5.07 -14.93 3.67
CA GLY A 13 -4.39 -16.15 3.23
C GLY A 13 -5.37 -17.19 2.68
N HIS A 14 -6.44 -17.51 3.41
CA HIS A 14 -7.45 -18.46 2.94
C HIS A 14 -8.27 -17.96 1.75
N SER A 15 -8.50 -16.65 1.64
CA SER A 15 -9.29 -16.09 0.54
C SER A 15 -8.60 -16.15 -0.82
N GLN A 16 -7.26 -16.25 -0.83
CA GLN A 16 -6.41 -16.18 -2.02
C GLN A 16 -6.58 -14.89 -2.87
N ARG A 17 -7.35 -13.90 -2.41
CA ARG A 17 -7.60 -12.64 -3.14
C ARG A 17 -6.37 -11.74 -3.25
N TYR A 18 -5.32 -12.03 -2.48
CA TYR A 18 -4.04 -11.36 -2.57
C TYR A 18 -3.22 -11.81 -3.78
N LEU A 19 -3.45 -13.03 -4.30
CA LEU A 19 -2.61 -13.65 -5.33
C LEU A 19 -2.45 -12.80 -6.60
N PRO A 20 -3.50 -12.23 -7.21
CA PRO A 20 -3.36 -11.50 -8.46
C PRO A 20 -2.39 -10.31 -8.34
N ALA A 21 -2.55 -9.49 -7.30
CA ALA A 21 -1.70 -8.33 -7.07
C ALA A 21 -0.27 -8.74 -6.68
N LEU A 22 -0.12 -9.80 -5.87
CA LEU A 22 1.20 -10.28 -5.46
C LEU A 22 1.98 -10.82 -6.65
N LEU A 23 1.36 -11.66 -7.47
CA LEU A 23 2.00 -12.24 -8.66
C LEU A 23 2.36 -11.16 -9.68
N ALA A 24 1.48 -10.19 -9.91
CA ALA A 24 1.77 -9.07 -10.80
C ALA A 24 2.97 -8.23 -10.31
N TYR A 25 3.04 -7.97 -9.00
CA TYR A 25 4.16 -7.23 -8.40
C TYR A 25 5.48 -7.99 -8.43
N LEU A 26 5.46 -9.29 -8.13
CA LEU A 26 6.65 -10.13 -8.21
C LEU A 26 7.13 -10.27 -9.65
N ALA A 27 6.23 -10.43 -10.62
CA ALA A 27 6.56 -10.43 -12.04
C ALA A 27 7.17 -9.09 -12.47
N LEU A 28 6.59 -7.97 -12.03
CA LEU A 28 7.16 -6.63 -12.22
C LEU A 28 8.59 -6.57 -11.68
N CYS A 29 8.83 -7.01 -10.44
CA CYS A 29 10.18 -7.00 -9.85
C CYS A 29 11.17 -7.89 -10.62
N VAL A 30 10.75 -9.08 -11.07
CA VAL A 30 11.60 -9.97 -11.87
C VAL A 30 12.03 -9.30 -13.17
N ILE A 31 11.11 -8.62 -13.86
CA ILE A 31 11.39 -7.90 -15.10
C ILE A 31 12.27 -6.67 -14.83
N LEU A 32 11.93 -5.91 -13.79
CA LEU A 32 12.54 -4.62 -13.47
C LEU A 32 14.02 -4.77 -13.06
N TYR A 33 14.35 -5.81 -12.31
CA TYR A 33 15.72 -6.09 -11.83
C TYR A 33 16.44 -7.17 -12.67
N ALA A 34 16.06 -7.31 -13.94
CA ALA A 34 16.66 -8.31 -14.84
C ALA A 34 18.10 -7.95 -15.24
N ASP A 35 18.39 -6.66 -15.42
CA ASP A 35 19.71 -6.14 -15.80
C ASP A 35 20.53 -5.70 -14.58
N PRO A 36 21.66 -6.37 -14.25
CA PRO A 36 22.54 -6.02 -13.14
C PRO A 36 23.21 -4.64 -13.22
N HIS A 37 23.24 -4.03 -14.41
CA HIS A 37 23.89 -2.74 -14.66
C HIS A 37 22.95 -1.55 -14.51
N SER A 38 21.64 -1.79 -14.40
CA SER A 38 20.65 -0.74 -14.26
C SER A 38 20.83 0.03 -12.93
N PRO A 39 20.68 1.37 -12.93
CA PRO A 39 20.81 2.17 -11.72
C PRO A 39 19.67 1.86 -10.74
N PRO A 40 19.94 1.71 -9.43
CA PRO A 40 18.94 1.22 -8.48
C PRO A 40 17.82 2.22 -8.17
N LEU A 41 18.10 3.53 -8.15
CA LEU A 41 17.12 4.54 -7.73
C LEU A 41 15.88 4.60 -8.65
N PRO A 42 16.01 4.63 -9.99
CA PRO A 42 14.84 4.57 -10.88
C PRO A 42 14.03 3.28 -10.70
N LEU A 43 14.70 2.14 -10.49
CA LEU A 43 14.02 0.86 -10.26
C LEU A 43 13.24 0.89 -8.94
N PHE A 44 13.79 1.49 -7.87
CA PHE A 44 13.05 1.69 -6.64
C PHE A 44 11.84 2.61 -6.81
N GLY A 45 11.93 3.63 -7.66
CA GLY A 45 10.78 4.47 -8.02
C GLY A 45 9.64 3.64 -8.63
N VAL A 46 9.95 2.81 -9.63
CA VAL A 46 8.96 1.96 -10.29
C VAL A 46 8.39 0.89 -9.34
N SER A 47 9.24 0.20 -8.56
CA SER A 47 8.75 -0.81 -7.62
C SER A 47 7.96 -0.20 -6.46
N ALA A 48 8.35 0.96 -5.94
CA ALA A 48 7.56 1.67 -4.93
C ALA A 48 6.18 2.07 -5.48
N GLY A 49 6.11 2.59 -6.71
CA GLY A 49 4.85 2.87 -7.39
C GLY A 49 3.98 1.62 -7.56
N GLY A 50 4.59 0.49 -7.91
CA GLY A 50 3.92 -0.82 -7.93
C GLY A 50 3.35 -1.22 -6.57
N LEU A 51 4.11 -1.02 -5.49
CA LEU A 51 3.67 -1.35 -4.13
C LEU A 51 2.52 -0.45 -3.63
N LEU A 52 2.43 0.80 -4.12
CA LEU A 52 1.27 1.66 -3.89
C LEU A 52 -0.01 1.01 -4.43
N VAL A 53 0.03 0.50 -5.67
CA VAL A 53 -1.11 -0.18 -6.30
C VAL A 53 -1.44 -1.48 -5.56
N VAL A 54 -0.42 -2.26 -5.18
CA VAL A 54 -0.60 -3.52 -4.46
C VAL A 54 -1.20 -3.31 -3.08
N SER A 55 -0.68 -2.35 -2.30
CA SER A 55 -1.21 -2.04 -0.97
C SER A 55 -2.65 -1.52 -1.02
N CYS A 56 -2.99 -0.74 -2.05
CA CYS A 56 -4.37 -0.35 -2.34
C CYS A 56 -5.27 -1.59 -2.59
N TRP A 57 -4.85 -2.48 -3.49
CA TRP A 57 -5.56 -3.72 -3.77
C TRP A 57 -5.73 -4.60 -2.53
N LEU A 58 -4.65 -4.85 -1.77
CA LEU A 58 -4.69 -5.69 -0.57
C LEU A 58 -5.64 -5.14 0.48
N THR A 59 -5.69 -3.81 0.63
CA THR A 59 -6.63 -3.15 1.56
C THR A 59 -8.08 -3.36 1.15
N ILE A 60 -8.41 -3.17 -0.13
CA ILE A 60 -9.75 -3.43 -0.66
C ILE A 60 -10.08 -4.91 -0.52
N ALA A 61 -9.20 -5.79 -1.00
CA ALA A 61 -9.38 -7.23 -0.98
C ALA A 61 -9.67 -7.70 0.45
N LEU A 62 -8.86 -7.28 1.44
CA LEU A 62 -9.02 -7.64 2.84
C LEU A 62 -10.36 -7.17 3.42
N LEU A 63 -10.71 -5.89 3.22
CA LEU A 63 -11.94 -5.30 3.74
C LEU A 63 -13.21 -5.81 3.04
N ASP A 64 -13.06 -6.48 1.91
CA ASP A 64 -14.15 -7.07 1.13
C ASP A 64 -14.30 -8.60 1.34
N ILE A 65 -13.43 -9.26 2.12
CA ILE A 65 -13.56 -10.70 2.40
C ILE A 65 -14.79 -10.96 3.26
N GLU A 66 -14.91 -10.28 4.39
CA GLU A 66 -16.04 -10.47 5.31
C GLU A 66 -17.32 -9.92 4.69
N ASP A 67 -18.34 -10.78 4.60
CA ASP A 67 -19.70 -10.33 4.32
C ASP A 67 -20.24 -9.45 5.47
N PRO A 68 -21.31 -8.68 5.25
CA PRO A 68 -21.82 -7.76 6.27
C PRO A 68 -22.21 -8.44 7.59
N VAL A 69 -22.70 -9.68 7.57
CA VAL A 69 -23.12 -10.40 8.78
C VAL A 69 -21.91 -10.91 9.55
N GLN A 70 -20.95 -11.55 8.88
CA GLN A 70 -19.70 -11.99 9.50
C GLN A 70 -18.95 -10.80 10.13
N ARG A 71 -18.95 -9.65 9.45
CA ARG A 71 -18.32 -8.43 9.94
C ARG A 71 -18.92 -7.94 11.25
N LEU A 72 -20.23 -8.11 11.48
CA LEU A 72 -20.86 -7.76 12.75
C LEU A 72 -20.37 -8.67 13.89
N VAL A 73 -20.09 -9.94 13.61
CA VAL A 73 -19.47 -10.86 14.58
C VAL A 73 -18.05 -10.42 14.92
N THR A 74 -17.25 -10.04 13.92
CA THR A 74 -15.90 -9.51 14.17
C THR A 74 -15.95 -8.18 14.92
N LEU A 75 -16.92 -7.31 14.60
CA LEU A 75 -17.14 -6.05 15.29
C LEU A 75 -17.54 -6.23 16.75
N SER A 76 -18.41 -7.21 17.07
CA SER A 76 -18.82 -7.48 18.45
C SER A 76 -17.65 -7.91 19.33
N HIS A 77 -16.71 -8.68 18.78
CA HIS A 77 -15.47 -9.08 19.46
C HIS A 77 -14.45 -7.92 19.53
N ALA A 78 -14.31 -7.15 18.45
CA ALA A 78 -13.39 -6.01 18.39
C ALA A 78 -13.86 -4.82 19.24
N ARG A 79 -15.17 -4.70 19.48
CA ARG A 79 -15.92 -3.63 20.16
C ARG A 79 -15.96 -2.27 19.48
N GLN A 80 -15.08 -2.00 18.52
CA GLN A 80 -14.96 -0.68 17.88
C GLN A 80 -14.48 -0.80 16.43
N TRP A 81 -15.13 -0.06 15.52
CA TRP A 81 -14.73 0.04 14.12
C TRP A 81 -13.28 0.50 13.93
N ARG A 82 -12.83 1.45 14.77
CA ARG A 82 -11.44 1.93 14.76
C ARG A 82 -10.43 0.79 14.95
N ARG A 83 -10.74 -0.18 15.81
CA ARG A 83 -9.87 -1.33 16.07
C ARG A 83 -9.81 -2.29 14.89
N MET A 84 -10.93 -2.51 14.21
CA MET A 84 -10.98 -3.32 12.97
C MET A 84 -10.16 -2.65 11.86
N ILE A 85 -10.40 -1.35 11.60
CA ILE A 85 -9.65 -0.61 10.57
C ILE A 85 -8.15 -0.60 10.90
N THR A 86 -7.77 -0.37 12.17
CA THR A 86 -6.36 -0.43 12.60
C THR A 86 -5.76 -1.82 12.39
N GLY A 87 -6.51 -2.88 12.68
CA GLY A 87 -6.10 -4.26 12.42
C GLY A 87 -5.83 -4.51 10.94
N ALA A 88 -6.71 -4.03 10.05
CA ALA A 88 -6.56 -4.14 8.62
C ALA A 88 -5.34 -3.36 8.09
N ILE A 89 -5.14 -2.12 8.56
CA ILE A 89 -3.95 -1.31 8.21
C ILE A 89 -2.67 -2.07 8.58
N PHE A 90 -2.59 -2.61 9.81
CA PHE A 90 -1.41 -3.37 10.23
C PHE A 90 -1.21 -4.66 9.44
N THR A 91 -2.28 -5.36 9.06
CA THR A 91 -2.19 -6.54 8.19
C THR A 91 -1.59 -6.19 6.84
N VAL A 92 -2.09 -5.13 6.18
CA VAL A 92 -1.57 -4.73 4.86
C VAL A 92 -0.15 -4.18 4.96
N LEU A 93 0.18 -3.41 6.01
CA LEU A 93 1.55 -2.96 6.26
C LEU A 93 2.51 -4.12 6.49
N ALA A 94 2.10 -5.18 7.19
CA ALA A 94 2.92 -6.37 7.35
C ALA A 94 3.19 -7.07 6.00
N CYS A 95 2.16 -7.22 5.15
CA CYS A 95 2.33 -7.76 3.81
C CYS A 95 3.24 -6.87 2.94
N ALA A 96 3.04 -5.55 2.97
CA ALA A 96 3.84 -4.59 2.22
C ALA A 96 5.30 -4.59 2.70
N ALA A 97 5.55 -4.72 4.00
CA ALA A 97 6.90 -4.84 4.56
C ALA A 97 7.61 -6.10 4.05
N VAL A 98 6.93 -7.26 4.02
CA VAL A 98 7.48 -8.49 3.45
C VAL A 98 7.83 -8.31 1.97
N LEU A 99 6.92 -7.74 1.18
CA LEU A 99 7.19 -7.44 -0.23
C LEU A 99 8.36 -6.49 -0.43
N THR A 100 8.45 -5.45 0.40
CA THR A 100 9.56 -4.49 0.36
C THR A 100 10.88 -5.21 0.64
N VAL A 101 10.94 -6.02 1.69
CA VAL A 101 12.15 -6.81 2.00
C VAL A 101 12.52 -7.73 0.84
N ILE A 102 11.55 -8.41 0.22
CA ILE A 102 11.80 -9.25 -0.95
C ILE A 102 12.38 -8.43 -2.10
N THR A 103 11.79 -7.26 -2.41
CA THR A 103 12.26 -6.38 -3.48
C THR A 103 13.67 -5.85 -3.21
N GLU A 104 13.96 -5.38 -2.00
CA GLU A 104 15.28 -4.84 -1.63
C GLU A 104 16.36 -5.93 -1.63
N VAL A 105 16.06 -7.11 -1.08
CA VAL A 105 16.99 -8.26 -1.12
C VAL A 105 17.23 -8.72 -2.54
N TRP A 106 16.18 -8.79 -3.37
CA TRP A 106 16.33 -9.16 -4.78
C TRP A 106 17.19 -8.15 -5.56
N SER A 107 16.96 -6.85 -5.36
CA SER A 107 17.75 -5.77 -5.92
C SER A 107 19.23 -5.86 -5.51
N ALA A 108 19.48 -6.11 -4.22
CA ALA A 108 20.83 -6.24 -3.66
C ALA A 108 21.58 -7.46 -4.22
N ILE A 109 20.90 -8.59 -4.45
CA ILE A 109 21.50 -9.80 -5.03
C ILE A 109 21.82 -9.58 -6.51
N LYS A 110 20.95 -8.90 -7.25
CA LYS A 110 21.06 -8.76 -8.71
C LYS A 110 22.00 -7.66 -9.16
N SER A 111 22.12 -6.57 -8.41
CA SER A 111 22.79 -5.37 -8.88
C SER A 111 24.25 -5.34 -8.43
N PHE A 112 25.18 -4.99 -9.32
CA PHE A 112 26.62 -4.99 -9.01
C PHE A 112 27.08 -3.84 -8.10
N LYS A 113 26.25 -2.80 -7.92
CA LYS A 113 26.67 -1.52 -7.29
C LYS A 113 25.62 -0.95 -6.33
N VAL A 114 24.94 -1.77 -5.54
CA VAL A 114 23.99 -1.24 -4.55
C VAL A 114 24.72 -0.58 -3.39
N GLN A 115 24.55 0.72 -3.26
CA GLN A 115 25.01 1.46 -2.09
C GLN A 115 23.99 1.33 -0.95
N PRO A 116 24.43 1.16 0.32
CA PRO A 116 23.51 1.06 1.47
C PRO A 116 22.56 2.26 1.60
N ALA A 117 23.01 3.46 1.21
CA ALA A 117 22.17 4.65 1.20
C ALA A 117 20.99 4.53 0.23
N ALA A 118 21.18 3.90 -0.93
CA ALA A 118 20.12 3.68 -1.91
C ALA A 118 19.05 2.71 -1.39
N LEU A 119 19.43 1.67 -0.64
CA LEU A 119 18.49 0.76 0.03
C LEU A 119 17.64 1.50 1.08
N GLY A 120 18.25 2.42 1.83
CA GLY A 120 17.52 3.26 2.79
C GLY A 120 16.46 4.14 2.12
N ILE A 121 16.80 4.72 0.96
CA ILE A 121 15.86 5.50 0.14
C ILE A 121 14.76 4.59 -0.41
N GLY A 122 15.11 3.42 -0.94
CA GLY A 122 14.17 2.42 -1.45
C GLY A 122 13.16 2.01 -0.39
N LEU A 123 13.62 1.64 0.81
CA LEU A 123 12.76 1.27 1.95
C LEU A 123 11.75 2.37 2.30
N LEU A 124 12.20 3.62 2.39
CA LEU A 124 11.34 4.74 2.73
C LEU A 124 10.36 5.09 1.60
N ALA A 125 10.77 4.97 0.34
CA ALA A 125 9.90 5.17 -0.82
C ALA A 125 8.79 4.12 -0.86
N HIS A 126 9.13 2.84 -0.68
CA HIS A 126 8.15 1.75 -0.59
C HIS A 126 7.18 1.95 0.58
N LEU A 127 7.68 2.39 1.75
CA LEU A 127 6.84 2.71 2.90
C LEU A 127 5.86 3.85 2.60
N ALA A 128 6.34 4.97 2.03
CA ALA A 128 5.49 6.10 1.67
C ALA A 128 4.40 5.70 0.67
N CYS A 129 4.75 4.91 -0.34
CA CYS A 129 3.82 4.34 -1.31
C CYS A 129 2.80 3.39 -0.68
N ALA A 130 3.24 2.49 0.20
CA ALA A 130 2.36 1.54 0.87
C ALA A 130 1.33 2.25 1.77
N LEU A 131 1.77 3.25 2.54
CA LEU A 131 0.89 4.07 3.37
C LEU A 131 -0.16 4.79 2.53
N LEU A 132 0.24 5.37 1.40
CA LEU A 132 -0.67 6.09 0.52
C LEU A 132 -1.67 5.15 -0.17
N GLY A 133 -1.23 3.98 -0.63
CA GLY A 133 -2.11 2.97 -1.22
C GLY A 133 -3.18 2.50 -0.24
N ILE A 134 -2.82 2.25 1.02
CA ILE A 134 -3.79 1.95 2.09
C ILE A 134 -4.76 3.13 2.28
N ALA A 135 -4.24 4.35 2.35
CA ALA A 135 -5.04 5.55 2.58
C ALA A 135 -6.10 5.78 1.48
N ILE A 136 -5.76 5.51 0.22
CA ILE A 136 -6.67 5.57 -0.93
C ILE A 136 -7.74 4.48 -0.84
N ALA A 137 -7.33 3.25 -0.50
CA ALA A 137 -8.22 2.11 -0.50
C ALA A 137 -9.29 2.12 0.60
N LEU A 138 -8.98 2.68 1.79
CA LEU A 138 -9.93 2.72 2.91
C LEU A 138 -11.31 3.30 2.52
N PRO A 139 -11.45 4.48 1.91
CA PRO A 139 -12.74 5.03 1.50
C PRO A 139 -13.34 4.32 0.28
N CYS A 140 -12.54 3.67 -0.56
CA CYS A 140 -13.03 2.92 -1.72
C CYS A 140 -13.60 1.54 -1.32
N SER A 141 -13.17 0.98 -0.19
CA SER A 141 -13.58 -0.35 0.27
C SER A 141 -15.07 -0.49 0.55
N ARG A 142 -15.51 -1.74 0.75
CA ARG A 142 -16.90 -2.05 1.14
C ARG A 142 -17.33 -1.51 2.50
N LEU A 143 -16.43 -0.85 3.24
CA LEU A 143 -16.82 -0.04 4.40
C LEU A 143 -17.72 1.13 4.01
N LEU A 144 -17.48 1.76 2.85
CA LEU A 144 -18.27 2.91 2.38
C LEU A 144 -18.99 2.66 1.05
N VAL A 145 -18.41 1.83 0.17
CA VAL A 145 -18.91 1.57 -1.19
C VAL A 145 -19.38 0.12 -1.31
N GLN A 146 -20.70 -0.12 -1.35
CA GLN A 146 -21.23 -1.49 -1.28
C GLN A 146 -20.99 -2.35 -2.53
N ARG A 147 -20.78 -1.72 -3.70
CA ARG A 147 -20.68 -2.38 -5.00
C ARG A 147 -19.24 -2.42 -5.48
N ILE A 148 -18.72 -3.62 -5.72
CA ILE A 148 -17.31 -3.85 -6.10
C ILE A 148 -16.88 -3.10 -7.38
N GLY A 149 -17.79 -2.97 -8.37
CA GLY A 149 -17.49 -2.23 -9.60
C GLY A 149 -17.17 -0.75 -9.34
N TRP A 150 -17.89 -0.11 -8.40
CA TRP A 150 -17.64 1.27 -8.01
C TRP A 150 -16.38 1.41 -7.15
N THR A 151 -16.09 0.42 -6.30
CA THR A 151 -14.83 0.34 -5.54
C THR A 151 -13.62 0.33 -6.46
N VAL A 152 -13.63 -0.56 -7.45
CA VAL A 152 -12.53 -0.70 -8.43
C VAL A 152 -12.38 0.59 -9.24
N LEU A 153 -13.49 1.14 -9.76
CA LEU A 153 -13.46 2.37 -10.54
C LEU A 153 -12.90 3.55 -9.72
N ALA A 154 -13.39 3.74 -8.49
CA ALA A 154 -12.93 4.82 -7.61
C ALA A 154 -11.45 4.66 -7.25
N ALA A 155 -11.00 3.43 -6.95
CA ALA A 155 -9.61 3.14 -6.64
C ALA A 155 -8.70 3.44 -7.85
N VAL A 156 -9.04 2.94 -9.04
CA VAL A 156 -8.25 3.15 -10.27
C VAL A 156 -8.16 4.63 -10.63
N VAL A 157 -9.29 5.36 -10.63
CA VAL A 157 -9.29 6.79 -10.91
C VAL A 157 -8.41 7.55 -9.89
N THR A 158 -8.53 7.23 -8.61
CA THR A 158 -7.73 7.89 -7.57
C THR A 158 -6.24 7.58 -7.72
N LEU A 159 -5.88 6.33 -8.02
CA LEU A 159 -4.50 5.92 -8.29
C LEU A 159 -3.92 6.67 -9.49
N ILE A 160 -4.68 6.77 -10.59
CA ILE A 160 -4.27 7.52 -11.79
C ILE A 160 -4.04 8.99 -11.44
N VAL A 161 -4.96 9.62 -10.71
CA VAL A 161 -4.81 11.02 -10.28
C VAL A 161 -3.57 11.18 -9.40
N VAL A 162 -3.36 10.31 -8.42
CA VAL A 162 -2.21 10.40 -7.50
C VAL A 162 -0.87 10.19 -8.20
N LEU A 163 -0.81 9.28 -9.19
CA LEU A 163 0.42 8.96 -9.91
C LEU A 163 0.73 9.97 -11.02
N LEU A 164 -0.29 10.46 -11.73
CA LEU A 164 -0.11 11.27 -12.95
C LEU A 164 -0.38 12.76 -12.75
N ALA A 165 -1.30 13.14 -11.86
CA ALA A 165 -1.44 14.55 -11.54
C ALA A 165 -0.23 14.95 -10.71
N LYS A 166 0.39 16.08 -11.05
CA LYS A 166 1.58 16.65 -10.41
C LYS A 166 1.29 17.18 -8.99
N ILE A 167 0.59 16.37 -8.19
CA ILE A 167 0.16 16.66 -6.84
C ILE A 167 1.33 16.34 -5.90
N PRO A 168 1.60 17.18 -4.89
CA PRO A 168 2.68 16.97 -3.93
C PRO A 168 2.35 15.85 -2.92
N LEU A 169 2.16 14.62 -3.41
CA LEU A 169 2.07 13.40 -2.62
C LEU A 169 3.35 12.60 -2.85
N VAL A 170 3.25 11.46 -3.56
CA VAL A 170 4.40 10.63 -3.89
C VAL A 170 4.98 10.95 -5.27
N HIS A 171 4.22 11.62 -6.16
CA HIS A 171 4.69 11.97 -7.50
C HIS A 171 6.05 12.69 -7.54
N PRO A 172 6.33 13.73 -6.73
CA PRO A 172 7.64 14.39 -6.75
C PRO A 172 8.79 13.46 -6.35
N LEU A 173 8.55 12.51 -5.44
CA LEU A 173 9.54 11.51 -5.06
C LEU A 173 9.81 10.53 -6.21
N LEU A 174 8.76 10.01 -6.85
CA LEU A 174 8.91 9.08 -7.97
C LEU A 174 9.64 9.73 -9.15
N HIS A 175 9.35 11.00 -9.41
CA HIS A 175 10.04 11.80 -10.41
C HIS A 175 11.51 12.02 -10.04
N ALA A 176 11.80 12.40 -8.79
CA ALA A 176 13.18 12.61 -8.34
C ALA A 176 14.03 11.33 -8.35
N LEU A 177 13.42 10.17 -8.08
CA LEU A 177 14.08 8.87 -8.19
C LEU A 177 14.46 8.49 -9.63
N THR A 178 13.79 9.08 -10.63
CA THR A 178 13.98 8.73 -12.04
C THR A 178 14.95 9.69 -12.75
N ASP A 179 14.92 10.99 -12.40
CA ASP A 179 15.58 12.05 -13.18
C ASP A 179 16.89 12.58 -12.55
N ASP A 180 17.53 11.81 -11.65
CA ASP A 180 18.80 12.17 -10.98
C ASP A 180 18.75 13.50 -10.20
N GLU A 181 17.56 13.85 -9.70
CA GLU A 181 17.30 15.03 -8.89
C GLU A 181 17.53 14.74 -7.38
N PRO A 182 17.79 15.76 -6.54
CA PRO A 182 18.00 15.56 -5.11
C PRO A 182 16.75 14.98 -4.43
N VAL A 183 16.88 13.73 -3.98
CA VAL A 183 15.77 12.92 -3.45
C VAL A 183 15.30 13.34 -2.04
N GLY A 184 16.16 13.98 -1.24
CA GLY A 184 15.92 14.21 0.19
C GLY A 184 14.64 14.99 0.50
N GLY A 185 14.42 16.13 -0.16
CA GLY A 185 13.22 16.95 0.03
C GLY A 185 11.93 16.22 -0.38
N PRO A 186 11.84 15.71 -1.62
CA PRO A 186 10.71 14.92 -2.08
C PRO A 186 10.39 13.70 -1.22
N LEU A 187 11.41 13.03 -0.67
CA LEU A 187 11.23 11.85 0.20
C LEU A 187 10.54 12.21 1.52
N VAL A 188 10.99 13.28 2.18
CA VAL A 188 10.36 13.75 3.42
C VAL A 188 8.92 14.19 3.16
N LEU A 189 8.69 14.91 2.06
CA LEU A 189 7.35 15.33 1.65
C LEU A 189 6.43 14.13 1.43
N ALA A 190 6.88 13.11 0.70
CA ALA A 190 6.11 11.90 0.43
C ALA A 190 5.76 11.15 1.73
N LEU A 191 6.71 11.00 2.66
CA LEU A 191 6.46 10.34 3.94
C LEU A 191 5.43 11.11 4.79
N VAL A 192 5.62 12.42 4.94
CA VAL A 192 4.72 13.27 5.73
C VAL A 192 3.32 13.26 5.13
N THR A 193 3.20 13.46 3.82
CA THR A 193 1.90 13.50 3.15
C THR A 193 1.20 12.15 3.18
N SER A 194 1.91 11.03 2.97
CA SER A 194 1.32 9.69 3.09
C SER A 194 0.79 9.41 4.50
N VAL A 195 1.52 9.80 5.55
CA VAL A 195 1.06 9.65 6.95
C VAL A 195 -0.16 10.53 7.23
N VAL A 196 -0.15 11.78 6.79
CA VAL A 196 -1.28 12.72 6.97
C VAL A 196 -2.52 12.23 6.23
N VAL A 197 -2.38 11.79 4.98
CA VAL A 197 -3.51 11.28 4.17
C VAL A 197 -4.05 9.99 4.75
N LEU A 198 -3.19 9.08 5.25
CA LEU A 198 -3.63 7.87 5.96
C LEU A 198 -4.40 8.21 7.24
N ALA A 199 -3.88 9.14 8.05
CA ALA A 199 -4.54 9.57 9.28
C ALA A 199 -5.90 10.23 9.00
N ALA A 200 -5.98 11.08 7.97
CA ALA A 200 -7.22 11.72 7.53
C ALA A 200 -8.23 10.68 7.03
N SER A 201 -7.79 9.77 6.16
CA SER A 201 -8.60 8.68 5.63
C SER A 201 -9.15 7.78 6.74
N PHE A 202 -8.30 7.36 7.67
CA PHE A 202 -8.69 6.62 8.87
C PHE A 202 -9.73 7.37 9.72
N ALA A 203 -9.51 8.65 9.99
CA ALA A 203 -10.42 9.46 10.80
C ALA A 203 -11.77 9.67 10.12
N VAL A 204 -11.79 9.91 8.81
CA VAL A 204 -13.02 10.10 8.02
C VAL A 204 -13.80 8.79 7.94
N VAL A 205 -13.16 7.71 7.50
CA VAL A 205 -13.82 6.40 7.34
C VAL A 205 -14.33 5.88 8.69
N SER A 206 -13.54 5.97 9.76
CA SER A 206 -13.99 5.53 11.08
C SER A 206 -15.20 6.32 11.60
N ARG A 207 -15.25 7.63 11.37
CA ARG A 207 -16.42 8.46 11.73
C ARG A 207 -17.64 8.13 10.88
N LEU A 208 -17.47 7.97 9.56
CA LEU A 208 -18.59 7.69 8.65
C LEU A 208 -19.20 6.32 8.90
N VAL A 209 -18.37 5.29 9.11
CA VAL A 209 -18.86 3.93 9.40
C VAL A 209 -19.57 3.89 10.76
N GLN A 210 -19.04 4.58 11.78
CA GLN A 210 -19.67 4.67 13.09
C GLN A 210 -21.05 5.36 13.04
N ARG A 211 -21.24 6.35 12.16
CA ARG A 211 -22.55 7.02 11.98
C ARG A 211 -23.59 6.18 11.24
N ARG A 212 -23.15 5.17 10.49
CA ARG A 212 -24.01 4.28 9.68
C ARG A 212 -24.42 3.00 10.42
N SER A 213 -23.80 2.71 11.58
CA SER A 213 -24.07 1.54 12.43
C SER A 213 -25.01 1.90 13.56
#